data_AF-A0A645B8Q6-F1
#
_entry.id   AF-A0A645B8Q6-F1
#
_cell.length_a   1.000
_cell.length_b   1.000
_cell.length_c   1.000
_cell.angle_alpha   90.00
_cell.angle_beta   90.00
_cell.angle_gamma   90.00
#
_symmetry.space_group_name_H-M   'P 1'
#
loop_
_entity.id
_entity.type
_entity.pdbx_description
1 polymer ?
#
loop_
_entity_poly.entity_id
_entity_poly.type
_entity_poly.pdbx_seq_one_letter_code
_entity_poly.pdbx_strand_id
1 'polypeptide(L)'
;MRDSAAEVKKRGMKNAAVTNGSVTQEILRELLPYIDAYNIDLKGFTREYYRKLGGDLDTVKGFIKTAAAHAHVELTTLIVPGENDGTDEMAALAAWVASVDRKIPLHITRFFPRRLMKDREATDTGLLRRLAEAAKKELETVVLGNI
;
A
#
# COMPACT_ATOMS: atom_id res chain seq x y z
N MET A 1 -1.16 5.83 18.95
CA MET A 1 -1.36 6.59 17.70
C MET A 1 -2.38 7.71 17.89
N ARG A 2 -3.64 7.40 18.22
CA ARG A 2 -4.73 8.38 18.43
C ARG A 2 -4.35 9.54 19.34
N ASP A 3 -3.89 9.25 20.55
CA ASP A 3 -3.63 10.28 21.58
C ASP A 3 -2.48 11.21 21.16
N SER A 4 -1.40 10.66 20.60
CA SER A 4 -0.29 11.44 20.04
C SER A 4 -0.72 12.29 18.85
N ALA A 5 -1.50 11.72 17.92
CA ALA A 5 -1.97 12.43 16.74
C ALA A 5 -2.88 13.60 17.11
N ALA A 6 -3.75 13.43 18.12
CA ALA A 6 -4.60 14.50 18.63
C ALA A 6 -3.76 15.67 19.19
N GLU A 7 -2.69 15.39 19.93
CA GLU A 7 -1.79 16.42 20.47
C GLU A 7 -1.04 17.17 19.36
N VAL A 8 -0.60 16.47 18.30
CA VAL A 8 0.02 17.10 17.13
C VAL A 8 -0.96 18.06 16.43
N LYS A 9 -2.23 17.67 16.27
CA LYS A 9 -3.26 18.53 15.64
C LYS A 9 -3.52 19.80 16.45
N LYS A 10 -3.55 19.71 17.79
CA LYS A 10 -3.72 20.91 18.66
C LYS A 10 -2.62 21.95 18.43
N ARG A 11 -1.44 21.53 17.98
CA ARG A 11 -0.30 22.40 17.67
C ARG A 11 -0.30 22.91 16.22
N GLY A 12 -1.36 22.66 15.45
CA GLY A 12 -1.49 23.11 14.06
C GLY A 12 -0.62 22.33 13.06
N MET A 13 -0.02 21.22 13.48
CA MET A 13 0.85 20.39 12.64
C MET A 13 0.06 19.29 11.90
N LYS A 14 0.69 18.73 10.85
CA LYS A 14 0.14 17.64 10.03
C LYS A 14 0.61 16.28 10.53
N ASN A 15 -0.28 15.29 10.53
CA ASN A 15 0.06 13.90 10.83
C ASN A 15 0.10 13.04 9.56
N ALA A 16 1.17 12.27 9.39
CA ALA A 16 1.26 11.21 8.39
C ALA A 16 1.39 9.84 9.08
N ALA A 17 0.72 8.84 8.53
CA ALA A 17 0.69 7.49 9.09
C ALA A 17 1.16 6.46 8.07
N VAL A 18 2.12 5.61 8.45
CA VAL A 18 2.51 4.43 7.67
C VAL A 18 1.86 3.20 8.31
N THR A 19 1.14 2.40 7.53
CA THR A 19 0.32 1.30 8.07
C THR A 19 0.18 0.13 7.09
N ASN A 20 -0.09 -1.07 7.62
CA ASN A 20 -0.47 -2.22 6.81
C ASN A 20 -1.98 -2.28 6.48
N GLY A 21 -2.76 -1.28 6.90
CA GLY A 21 -4.19 -1.16 6.63
C GLY A 21 -5.07 -2.22 7.33
N SER A 22 -4.51 -3.06 8.21
CA SER A 22 -5.20 -4.19 8.83
C SER A 22 -5.89 -3.78 10.14
N VAL A 23 -6.85 -2.86 10.06
CA VAL A 23 -7.70 -2.47 11.21
C VAL A 23 -9.16 -2.47 10.82
N THR A 24 -10.03 -2.65 11.82
CA THR A 24 -11.48 -2.55 11.60
C THR A 24 -11.90 -1.14 11.18
N GLN A 25 -13.03 -1.03 10.49
CA GLN A 25 -13.61 0.25 10.09
C GLN A 25 -13.97 1.15 11.29
N GLU A 26 -14.32 0.55 12.43
CA GLU A 26 -14.63 1.28 13.66
C GLU A 26 -13.39 2.04 14.16
N ILE A 27 -12.28 1.32 14.35
CA ILE A 27 -11.01 1.92 14.79
C ILE A 27 -10.47 2.92 13.76
N LEU A 28 -10.63 2.66 12.45
CA LEU A 28 -10.25 3.63 11.43
C LEU A 28 -11.02 4.94 11.60
N ARG A 29 -12.35 4.89 11.79
CA ARG A 29 -13.16 6.10 11.96
C ARG A 29 -12.73 6.95 13.16
N GLU A 30 -12.23 6.35 14.23
CA GLU A 30 -11.65 7.09 15.35
C GLU A 30 -10.34 7.82 15.00
N LEU A 31 -9.59 7.31 14.03
CA LEU A 31 -8.30 7.88 13.61
C LEU A 31 -8.44 8.95 12.53
N LEU A 32 -9.44 8.84 11.64
CA LEU A 32 -9.64 9.74 10.49
C LEU A 32 -9.54 11.24 10.83
N PRO A 33 -10.13 11.76 11.93
CA PRO A 33 -10.06 13.19 12.24
C PRO A 33 -8.63 13.70 12.52
N TYR A 34 -7.70 12.80 12.83
CA TYR A 34 -6.37 13.15 13.33
C TYR A 34 -5.26 12.97 12.30
N ILE A 35 -5.48 12.21 11.22
CA ILE A 35 -4.45 11.86 10.24
C ILE A 35 -4.71 12.59 8.93
N ASP A 36 -3.72 13.35 8.45
CA ASP A 36 -3.82 14.13 7.22
C ASP A 36 -3.34 13.33 5.99
N ALA A 37 -2.47 12.34 6.18
CA ALA A 37 -1.97 11.48 5.11
C ALA A 37 -1.69 10.04 5.57
N TYR A 38 -1.93 9.07 4.69
CA TYR A 38 -1.60 7.66 4.89
C TYR A 38 -0.66 7.15 3.78
N ASN A 39 0.37 6.41 4.16
CA ASN A 39 1.06 5.46 3.28
C ASN A 39 0.67 4.04 3.70
N ILE A 40 -0.01 3.31 2.83
CA ILE A 40 -0.63 2.02 3.15
C ILE A 40 0.04 0.90 2.37
N ASP A 41 0.49 -0.14 3.05
CA ASP A 41 1.03 -1.33 2.39
C ASP A 41 -0.09 -2.17 1.75
N LEU A 42 -0.25 -2.07 0.43
CA LEU A 42 -1.04 -3.00 -0.36
C LEU A 42 -0.12 -4.12 -0.85
N LYS A 43 0.09 -5.11 0.02
CA LYS A 43 1.18 -6.10 -0.13
C LYS A 43 1.04 -7.02 -1.33
N GLY A 44 -0.14 -7.15 -1.90
CA GLY A 44 -0.44 -7.92 -3.09
C GLY A 44 -1.92 -7.78 -3.41
N PHE A 45 -2.43 -8.60 -4.31
CA PHE A 45 -3.81 -8.51 -4.77
C PHE A 45 -4.53 -9.87 -4.82
N THR A 46 -3.94 -10.89 -4.19
CA THR A 46 -4.59 -12.18 -3.96
C THR A 46 -4.92 -12.41 -2.49
N ARG A 47 -6.08 -13.02 -2.21
CA ARG A 47 -6.45 -13.42 -0.84
C ARG A 47 -5.50 -14.47 -0.27
N GLU A 48 -4.97 -15.34 -1.12
CA GLU A 48 -4.03 -16.38 -0.72
C GLU A 48 -2.76 -15.80 -0.13
N TYR A 49 -2.16 -14.82 -0.80
CA TYR A 49 -0.95 -14.18 -0.30
C TYR A 49 -1.20 -13.45 1.03
N TYR A 50 -2.34 -12.76 1.17
CA TYR A 50 -2.73 -12.15 2.44
C TYR A 50 -2.88 -13.16 3.58
N ARG A 51 -3.55 -14.30 3.34
CA ARG A 51 -3.66 -15.37 4.34
C ARG A 51 -2.29 -15.90 4.77
N LYS A 52 -1.37 -16.09 3.83
CA LYS A 52 0.02 -16.50 4.13
C LYS A 52 0.74 -15.50 5.03
N LEU A 53 0.46 -14.20 4.87
CA LEU A 53 1.00 -13.14 5.70
C LEU A 53 0.25 -12.94 7.03
N GLY A 54 -0.83 -13.67 7.28
CA GLY A 54 -1.69 -13.51 8.45
C GLY A 54 -2.63 -12.29 8.39
N GLY A 55 -2.92 -11.78 7.19
CA GLY A 55 -3.81 -10.65 6.95
C GLY A 55 -5.00 -10.99 6.06
N ASP A 56 -5.81 -9.97 5.75
CA ASP A 56 -6.97 -10.07 4.88
C ASP A 56 -7.02 -8.91 3.87
N LEU A 57 -7.10 -9.26 2.58
CA LEU A 57 -7.07 -8.29 1.49
C LEU A 57 -8.29 -7.36 1.51
N ASP A 58 -9.48 -7.87 1.84
CA ASP A 58 -10.69 -7.05 1.85
C ASP A 58 -10.67 -6.01 2.96
N THR A 59 -10.11 -6.36 4.12
CA THR A 59 -9.89 -5.42 5.23
C THR A 59 -9.01 -4.26 4.78
N VAL A 60 -7.87 -4.54 4.13
CA VAL A 60 -6.97 -3.49 3.60
C VAL A 60 -7.64 -2.67 2.50
N LYS A 61 -8.37 -3.31 1.57
CA LYS A 61 -9.13 -2.61 0.53
C LYS A 61 -10.20 -1.69 1.13
N GLY A 62 -10.90 -2.14 2.16
CA GLY A 62 -11.87 -1.34 2.91
C GLY A 62 -11.21 -0.17 3.61
N PHE A 63 -10.03 -0.37 4.22
CA PHE A 63 -9.27 0.72 4.83
C PHE A 63 -8.93 1.79 3.81
N ILE A 64 -8.34 1.41 2.67
CA ILE A 64 -7.90 2.33 1.62
C ILE A 64 -9.07 3.16 1.11
N LYS A 65 -10.22 2.53 0.81
CA LYS A 65 -11.42 3.23 0.34
C LYS A 65 -11.90 4.29 1.33
N THR A 66 -11.98 3.93 2.61
CA THR A 66 -12.44 4.86 3.65
C THR A 66 -11.43 5.98 3.88
N ALA A 67 -10.13 5.67 3.90
CA ALA A 67 -9.07 6.66 4.11
C ALA A 67 -8.97 7.67 2.95
N ALA A 68 -9.07 7.21 1.70
CA ALA A 68 -8.97 8.07 0.50
C ALA A 68 -10.07 9.13 0.43
N ALA A 69 -11.22 8.90 1.07
CA ALA A 69 -12.29 9.89 1.16
C ALA A 69 -12.02 11.02 2.18
N HIS A 70 -11.00 10.88 3.05
CA HIS A 70 -10.79 11.78 4.19
C HIS A 70 -9.38 12.36 4.30
N ALA A 71 -8.38 11.72 3.69
CA ALA A 71 -6.97 12.07 3.81
C ALA A 71 -6.23 11.81 2.49
N HIS A 72 -5.03 12.39 2.36
CA HIS A 72 -4.11 12.00 1.29
C HIS A 72 -3.71 10.54 1.45
N VAL A 73 -3.73 9.77 0.36
CA VAL A 73 -3.37 8.35 0.40
C VAL A 73 -2.34 8.05 -0.67
N GLU A 74 -1.29 7.35 -0.24
CA GLU A 74 -0.33 6.69 -1.12
C GLU A 74 -0.27 5.20 -0.76
N LEU A 75 0.00 4.36 -1.76
CA LEU A 75 0.08 2.92 -1.59
C LEU A 75 1.50 2.45 -1.83
N THR A 76 1.95 1.48 -1.05
CA THR A 76 3.24 0.83 -1.23
C THR A 76 3.05 -0.66 -1.44
N THR A 77 3.66 -1.20 -2.50
CA THR A 77 3.71 -2.63 -2.79
C THR A 77 5.17 -3.06 -2.90
N LEU A 78 5.63 -3.85 -1.92
CA LEU A 78 6.93 -4.51 -1.97
C LEU A 78 6.83 -5.75 -2.86
N ILE A 79 7.57 -5.79 -3.97
CA ILE A 79 7.52 -6.91 -4.91
C ILE A 79 8.46 -8.01 -4.44
N VAL A 80 7.90 -9.12 -4.01
CA VAL A 80 8.62 -10.30 -3.54
C VAL A 80 8.58 -11.37 -4.64
N PRO A 81 9.76 -11.81 -5.15
CA PRO A 81 9.80 -12.81 -6.21
C PRO A 81 9.05 -14.09 -5.85
N GLY A 82 8.20 -14.57 -6.77
CA GLY A 82 7.38 -15.77 -6.62
C GLY A 82 6.16 -15.64 -5.71
N GLU A 83 5.79 -14.43 -5.27
CA GLU A 83 4.62 -14.20 -4.42
C GLU A 83 3.60 -13.24 -5.03
N ASN A 84 4.04 -12.05 -5.44
CA ASN A 84 3.20 -10.95 -5.92
C ASN A 84 3.84 -10.20 -7.11
N ASP A 85 4.71 -10.89 -7.85
CA ASP A 85 5.54 -10.34 -8.91
C ASP A 85 5.00 -10.62 -10.33
N GLY A 86 3.76 -11.08 -10.42
CA GLY A 86 3.04 -11.30 -11.68
C GLY A 86 2.49 -10.01 -12.29
N THR A 87 2.66 -9.84 -13.60
CA THR A 87 2.13 -8.68 -14.34
C THR A 87 0.61 -8.60 -14.27
N ASP A 88 -0.10 -9.72 -14.35
CA ASP A 88 -1.57 -9.76 -14.32
C ASP A 88 -2.10 -9.34 -12.94
N GLU A 89 -1.43 -9.76 -11.86
CA GLU A 89 -1.77 -9.34 -10.50
C GLU A 89 -1.53 -7.83 -10.32
N MET A 90 -0.41 -7.31 -10.81
CA MET A 90 -0.13 -5.86 -10.76
C MET A 90 -1.15 -5.05 -11.57
N ALA A 91 -1.56 -5.53 -12.74
CA ALA A 91 -2.60 -4.89 -13.54
C ALA A 91 -3.95 -4.88 -12.79
N ALA A 92 -4.33 -6.00 -12.17
CA ALA A 92 -5.54 -6.08 -11.37
C ALA A 92 -5.51 -5.17 -10.12
N LEU A 93 -4.36 -5.10 -9.45
CA LEU A 93 -4.11 -4.19 -8.35
C LEU A 93 -4.29 -2.74 -8.79
N ALA A 94 -3.58 -2.33 -9.85
CA ALA A 94 -3.61 -0.95 -10.36
C ALA A 94 -5.00 -0.55 -10.85
N ALA A 95 -5.70 -1.43 -11.57
CA ALA A 95 -7.08 -1.21 -12.01
C ALA A 95 -8.03 -1.02 -10.83
N TRP A 96 -7.85 -1.79 -9.76
CA TRP A 96 -8.65 -1.61 -8.55
C TRP A 96 -8.33 -0.29 -7.84
N VAL A 97 -7.05 0.08 -7.71
CA VAL A 97 -6.66 1.39 -7.13
C VAL A 97 -7.26 2.53 -7.96
N ALA A 98 -7.17 2.45 -9.29
CA ALA A 98 -7.77 3.42 -10.21
C ALA A 98 -9.29 3.54 -10.04
N SER A 99 -9.98 2.45 -9.67
CA SER A 99 -11.40 2.48 -9.34
C SER A 99 -11.74 3.20 -8.02
N VAL A 100 -10.74 3.37 -7.13
CA VAL A 100 -10.85 4.20 -5.93
C VAL A 100 -10.53 5.64 -6.28
N ASP A 101 -9.33 5.88 -6.81
CA ASP A 101 -8.90 7.16 -7.39
C ASP A 101 -7.61 6.93 -8.20
N ARG A 102 -7.61 7.33 -9.48
CA ARG A 102 -6.45 7.24 -10.39
C ARG A 102 -5.26 8.09 -9.94
N LYS A 103 -5.49 9.07 -9.07
CA LYS A 103 -4.47 9.99 -8.54
C LYS A 103 -3.70 9.44 -7.35
N ILE A 104 -4.16 8.33 -6.74
CA ILE A 104 -3.45 7.69 -5.63
C ILE A 104 -2.08 7.21 -6.14
N PRO A 105 -0.96 7.74 -5.63
CA PRO A 105 0.37 7.27 -6.02
C PRO A 105 0.60 5.84 -5.59
N LEU A 106 1.12 5.01 -6.50
CA LEU A 106 1.57 3.66 -6.20
C LEU A 106 3.11 3.58 -6.20
N HIS A 107 3.67 3.25 -5.05
CA HIS A 107 5.09 2.97 -4.88
C HIS A 107 5.34 1.47 -5.02
N ILE A 108 6.06 1.08 -6.07
CA ILE A 108 6.50 -0.29 -6.30
C ILE A 108 7.95 -0.39 -5.81
N THR A 109 8.19 -1.18 -4.76
CA THR A 109 9.47 -1.20 -4.06
C THR A 109 10.19 -2.54 -4.21
N ARG A 110 11.52 -2.49 -4.27
CA ARG A 110 12.39 -3.66 -4.39
C ARG A 110 12.50 -4.45 -3.09
N PHE A 111 12.29 -5.75 -3.15
CA PHE A 111 12.61 -6.68 -2.07
C PHE A 111 14.09 -6.98 -2.01
N PHE A 112 14.61 -7.12 -0.78
CA PHE A 112 15.92 -7.67 -0.49
C PHE A 112 15.79 -8.80 0.54
N PRO A 113 16.46 -9.94 0.33
CA PRO A 113 16.38 -11.06 1.27
C PRO A 113 16.93 -10.67 2.64
N ARG A 114 16.06 -10.73 3.64
CA ARG A 114 16.34 -10.34 5.03
C ARG A 114 15.48 -11.18 5.99
N ARG A 115 15.97 -11.32 7.22
CA ARG A 115 15.27 -11.95 8.35
C ARG A 115 14.70 -13.34 8.01
N LEU A 116 13.38 -13.46 7.81
CA LEU A 116 12.67 -14.73 7.61
C LEU A 116 12.57 -15.16 6.14
N MET A 117 12.92 -14.29 5.19
CA MET A 117 12.86 -14.58 3.75
C MET A 117 14.24 -14.41 3.14
N LYS A 118 15.02 -15.49 3.19
CA LYS A 118 16.40 -15.59 2.68
C LYS A 118 16.56 -16.62 1.56
N ASP A 119 15.46 -17.24 1.19
CA ASP A 119 15.31 -18.34 0.22
C ASP A 119 15.22 -17.86 -1.24
N ARG A 120 15.31 -16.55 -1.48
CA ARG A 120 15.17 -15.93 -2.80
C ARG A 120 16.06 -14.71 -2.94
N GLU A 121 16.39 -14.36 -4.17
CA GLU A 121 17.20 -13.19 -4.49
C GLU A 121 16.42 -11.88 -4.33
N ALA A 122 17.15 -10.76 -4.34
CA ALA A 122 16.52 -9.44 -4.45
C ALA A 122 15.74 -9.33 -5.76
N THR A 123 14.63 -8.59 -5.76
CA THR A 123 13.80 -8.42 -6.96
C THR A 123 14.64 -7.84 -8.09
N ASP A 124 14.50 -8.42 -9.29
CA ASP A 124 15.12 -7.88 -10.49
C ASP A 124 14.59 -6.47 -10.78
N THR A 125 15.49 -5.53 -11.09
CA THR A 125 15.08 -4.15 -11.39
C THR A 125 14.39 -4.06 -12.75
N GLY A 126 14.71 -4.95 -13.69
CA GLY A 126 13.98 -5.11 -14.95
C GLY A 126 12.52 -5.52 -14.71
N LEU A 127 12.28 -6.45 -13.79
CA LEU A 127 10.94 -6.86 -13.36
C LEU A 127 10.17 -5.70 -12.75
N LEU A 128 10.77 -4.94 -11.82
CA LEU A 128 10.13 -3.75 -11.24
C LEU A 128 9.69 -2.75 -12.32
N ARG A 129 10.55 -2.47 -13.31
CA ARG A 129 10.20 -1.58 -14.43
C ARG A 129 9.02 -2.13 -15.22
N ARG A 130 8.99 -3.43 -15.54
CA ARG A 130 7.85 -4.06 -16.24
C ARG A 130 6.55 -3.92 -15.47
N LEU A 131 6.57 -4.17 -14.16
CA LEU A 131 5.40 -4.02 -13.30
C LEU A 131 4.92 -2.57 -13.21
N ALA A 132 5.85 -1.61 -13.14
CA ALA A 132 5.51 -0.19 -13.19
C ALA A 132 4.85 0.21 -14.51
N GLU A 133 5.34 -0.26 -15.66
CA GLU A 133 4.70 -0.01 -16.95
C GLU A 133 3.30 -0.64 -17.04
N ALA A 134 3.07 -1.79 -16.40
CA ALA A 134 1.72 -2.35 -16.31
C ALA A 134 0.80 -1.47 -15.45
N ALA A 135 1.25 -1.01 -14.29
CA ALA A 135 0.46 -0.17 -13.38
C ALA A 135 0.16 1.23 -13.96
N LYS A 136 1.10 1.83 -14.70
CA LYS A 136 0.95 3.16 -15.34
C LYS A 136 -0.17 3.22 -16.38
N LYS A 137 -0.66 2.07 -16.88
CA LYS A 137 -1.82 2.04 -17.76
C LYS A 137 -3.09 2.52 -17.03
N GLU A 138 -3.15 2.30 -15.72
CA GLU A 138 -4.33 2.60 -14.90
C GLU A 138 -4.13 3.82 -13.98
N LEU A 139 -2.91 4.07 -13.51
CA LEU A 139 -2.59 5.10 -12.51
C LEU A 139 -1.77 6.24 -13.07
N GLU A 140 -2.04 7.46 -12.57
CA GLU A 140 -1.33 8.68 -13.00
C GLU A 140 0.10 8.75 -12.46
N THR A 141 0.33 8.22 -11.26
CA THR A 141 1.63 8.27 -10.59
C THR A 141 2.05 6.87 -10.12
N VAL A 142 3.14 6.37 -10.69
CA VAL A 142 3.80 5.13 -10.26
C VAL A 142 5.28 5.42 -10.01
N VAL A 143 5.74 5.15 -8.79
CA VAL A 143 7.10 5.42 -8.34
C VAL A 143 7.84 4.11 -8.09
N LEU A 144 9.07 4.02 -8.57
CA LEU A 144 9.96 2.89 -8.27
C LEU A 144 10.82 3.24 -7.06
N GLY A 145 10.78 2.40 -6.02
CA GLY A 145 11.60 2.56 -4.83
C GLY A 145 12.68 1.49 -4.72
N ASN A 146 13.80 1.86 -4.09
CA ASN A 146 14.95 0.99 -3.81
C ASN A 146 15.59 0.36 -5.07
N ILE A 147 15.63 1.11 -6.18
CA ILE A 147 16.26 0.71 -7.45
C ILE A 147 17.69 1.19 -7.58
#